data_AF-A0A0G4ENV9-F1
#
_entry.id   AF-A0A0G4ENV9-F1
#
_cell.length_a   1.000
_cell.length_b   1.000
_cell.length_c   1.000
_cell.angle_alpha   90.00
_cell.angle_beta   90.00
_cell.angle_gamma   90.00
#
_symmetry.space_group_name_H-M   'P 1'
#
loop_
_entity.id
_entity.type
_entity.pdbx_description
1 polymer ?
#
loop_
_entity_poly.entity_id
_entity_poly.type
_entity_poly.pdbx_seq_one_letter_code
_entity_poly.pdbx_strand_id
1 'polypeptide(L)'
;MRSVGFGVPVAPSPASVDNQIDSLMRKAIKRTKSALLLEGDNDAIEDQFWSFMDKALALEFAAKELKRFRLFVEMQRGLREVPKDVYVEPYRGKMHSYFPGLTAQPFWEADEFPWIKELESAYPKIREEYLALLEAGQRHDSVTGINYESGWSSLQLWRNGRPVDGFPLYLCPTLARLLESIPVAQRICVGFNRQKPHSGIPLHVDGNNLMLTTQLGVLVPTSEDGGHYPAWIRVGAEKRHWQPGRALVYDTTFQHETFNPTDDERHVLHIDFWHKDLTAAERRAIERLYTLREMFLEAVDEI
;
A
#
# COMPACT_ATOMS: atom_id res chain seq x y z
N MET A 1 -1.91 -61.57 -0.91
CA MET A 1 -2.50 -60.25 -0.62
C MET A 1 -1.43 -59.18 -0.85
N ARG A 2 -1.48 -58.46 -1.97
CA ARG A 2 -0.62 -57.29 -2.22
C ARG A 2 -1.36 -56.06 -1.72
N SER A 3 -0.85 -55.41 -0.68
CA SER A 3 -1.35 -54.13 -0.20
C SER A 3 -0.88 -53.02 -1.14
N VAL A 4 -1.82 -52.40 -1.84
CA VAL A 4 -1.60 -51.18 -2.61
C VAL A 4 -1.55 -50.03 -1.61
N GLY A 5 -0.35 -49.52 -1.34
CA GLY A 5 -0.16 -48.32 -0.53
C GLY A 5 -0.57 -47.10 -1.35
N PHE A 6 -1.71 -46.49 -1.00
CA PHE A 6 -2.07 -45.18 -1.49
C PHE A 6 -1.11 -44.15 -0.85
N GLY A 7 -0.09 -43.76 -1.61
CA GLY A 7 0.76 -42.62 -1.24
C GLY A 7 -0.09 -41.37 -1.18
N VAL A 8 -0.21 -40.77 0.00
CA VAL A 8 -0.80 -39.44 0.17
C VAL A 8 0.07 -38.48 -0.67
N PRO A 9 -0.52 -37.65 -1.57
CA PRO A 9 0.25 -36.69 -2.32
C PRO A 9 0.90 -35.71 -1.32
N VAL A 10 2.22 -35.76 -1.21
CA VAL A 10 2.98 -34.78 -0.44
C VAL A 10 2.84 -33.45 -1.17
N ALA A 11 2.31 -32.43 -0.49
CA ALA A 11 2.24 -31.10 -1.05
C ALA A 11 3.66 -30.64 -1.46
N PRO A 12 3.84 -30.01 -2.63
CA PRO A 12 5.15 -29.56 -3.08
C PRO A 12 5.76 -28.58 -2.07
N SER A 13 7.09 -28.65 -1.90
CA SER A 13 7.80 -27.68 -1.06
C SER A 13 7.73 -26.27 -1.66
N PRO A 14 7.85 -25.19 -0.85
CA PRO A 14 7.80 -23.81 -1.35
C PRO A 14 8.78 -23.54 -2.50
N ALA A 15 10.03 -24.00 -2.38
CA ALA A 15 11.04 -23.88 -3.44
C ALA A 15 10.69 -24.65 -4.72
N SER A 16 9.87 -25.71 -4.63
CA SER A 16 9.37 -26.43 -5.81
C SER A 16 8.25 -25.66 -6.52
N VAL A 17 7.48 -24.86 -5.79
CA VAL A 17 6.40 -24.03 -6.36
C VAL A 17 6.97 -22.80 -7.07
N ASP A 18 7.93 -22.11 -6.46
CA ASP A 18 8.59 -20.95 -7.09
C ASP A 18 9.24 -21.32 -8.43
N ASN A 19 9.97 -22.44 -8.48
CA ASN A 19 10.58 -22.93 -9.72
C ASN A 19 9.54 -23.24 -10.82
N GLN A 20 8.35 -23.73 -10.43
CA GLN A 20 7.27 -23.98 -11.38
C GLN A 20 6.69 -22.66 -11.91
N ILE A 21 6.50 -21.66 -11.05
CA ILE A 21 6.02 -20.33 -11.42
C ILE A 21 7.01 -19.65 -12.35
N ASP A 22 8.30 -19.70 -12.06
CA ASP A 22 9.35 -19.16 -12.93
C ASP A 22 9.32 -19.83 -14.32
N SER A 23 9.13 -21.15 -14.37
CA SER A 23 9.01 -21.88 -15.64
C SER A 23 7.78 -21.43 -16.44
N LEU A 24 6.64 -21.22 -15.77
CA LEU A 24 5.43 -20.72 -16.41
C LEU A 24 5.61 -19.29 -16.92
N MET A 25 6.21 -18.41 -16.13
CA MET A 25 6.48 -17.01 -16.47
C MET A 25 7.38 -16.91 -17.70
N ARG A 26 8.50 -17.65 -17.74
CA ARG A 26 9.41 -17.69 -18.90
C ARG A 26 8.71 -18.15 -20.18
N LYS A 27 7.81 -19.13 -20.07
CA LYS A 27 7.00 -19.60 -21.22
C LYS A 27 6.03 -18.54 -21.70
N ALA A 28 5.38 -17.82 -20.79
CA ALA A 28 4.46 -16.74 -21.11
C ALA A 28 5.19 -15.56 -21.77
N ILE A 29 6.31 -15.09 -21.20
CA ILE A 29 7.16 -14.04 -21.78
C ILE A 29 7.58 -14.41 -23.21
N LYS A 30 8.07 -15.63 -23.43
CA LYS A 30 8.47 -16.09 -24.76
C LYS A 30 7.33 -16.00 -25.77
N ARG A 31 6.11 -16.39 -25.38
CA ARG A 31 4.92 -16.32 -26.24
C ARG A 31 4.53 -14.88 -26.55
N THR A 32 4.55 -14.01 -25.54
CA THR A 32 4.27 -12.57 -25.69
C THR A 32 5.26 -11.92 -26.64
N LYS A 33 6.58 -12.11 -26.45
CA LYS A 33 7.59 -11.56 -27.36
C LYS A 33 7.41 -12.06 -28.80
N SER A 34 7.08 -13.35 -28.99
CA SER A 34 6.78 -13.88 -30.33
C SER A 34 5.55 -13.23 -30.96
N ALA A 35 4.46 -13.03 -30.21
CA ALA A 35 3.24 -12.38 -30.71
C ALA A 35 3.49 -10.90 -31.05
N LEU A 36 4.19 -10.16 -30.19
CA LEU A 36 4.53 -8.75 -30.43
C LEU A 36 5.40 -8.57 -31.69
N LEU A 37 6.44 -9.41 -31.86
CA LEU A 37 7.36 -9.32 -33.00
C LEU A 37 6.75 -9.77 -34.33
N LEU A 38 5.84 -10.74 -34.31
CA LEU A 38 5.29 -11.35 -35.52
C LEU A 38 3.95 -10.77 -35.94
N GLU A 39 3.11 -10.35 -34.99
CA GLU A 39 1.70 -10.03 -35.21
C GLU A 39 1.36 -8.59 -34.83
N GLY A 40 2.25 -7.88 -34.10
CA GLY A 40 1.99 -6.51 -33.63
C GLY A 40 0.82 -6.42 -32.65
N ASP A 41 0.46 -7.53 -32.01
CA ASP A 41 -0.69 -7.66 -31.12
C ASP A 41 -0.35 -7.20 -29.70
N ASN A 42 -0.77 -5.99 -29.36
CA ASN A 42 -0.59 -5.42 -28.01
C ASN A 42 -1.46 -6.11 -26.95
N ASP A 43 -2.56 -6.79 -27.33
CA ASP A 43 -3.43 -7.48 -26.39
C ASP A 43 -2.78 -8.78 -25.87
N ALA A 44 -1.79 -9.30 -26.61
CA ALA A 44 -1.02 -10.49 -26.23
C ALA A 44 -0.25 -10.34 -24.90
N ILE A 45 0.06 -9.12 -24.45
CA ILE A 45 0.69 -8.88 -23.15
C ILE A 45 -0.26 -9.27 -22.02
N GLU A 46 -1.47 -8.71 -22.03
CA GLU A 46 -2.47 -8.93 -20.98
C GLU A 46 -2.98 -10.38 -21.01
N ASP A 47 -3.25 -10.94 -22.19
CA ASP A 47 -3.76 -12.32 -22.31
C ASP A 47 -2.76 -13.37 -21.79
N GLN A 48 -1.49 -13.25 -22.17
CA GLN A 48 -0.47 -14.19 -21.70
C GLN A 48 -0.17 -14.01 -20.21
N PHE A 49 -0.18 -12.77 -19.72
CA PHE A 49 0.00 -12.49 -18.30
C PHE A 49 -1.10 -13.14 -17.47
N TRP A 50 -2.37 -12.91 -17.78
CA TRP A 50 -3.49 -13.47 -17.00
C TRP A 50 -3.55 -15.00 -17.09
N SER A 51 -3.27 -15.58 -18.28
CA SER A 51 -3.19 -17.05 -18.43
C SER A 51 -2.09 -17.68 -17.58
N PHE A 52 -0.96 -16.98 -17.42
CA PHE A 52 0.12 -17.37 -16.53
C PHE A 52 -0.29 -17.21 -15.07
N MET A 53 -0.84 -16.05 -14.70
CA MET A 53 -1.22 -15.73 -13.33
C MET A 53 -2.24 -16.70 -12.75
N ASP A 54 -3.25 -17.11 -13.54
CA ASP A 54 -4.24 -18.09 -13.10
C ASP A 54 -3.58 -19.43 -12.72
N LYS A 55 -2.55 -19.85 -13.46
CA LYS A 55 -1.79 -21.08 -13.16
C LYS A 55 -0.89 -20.90 -11.95
N ALA A 56 -0.20 -19.76 -11.85
CA ALA A 56 0.66 -19.46 -10.71
C ALA A 56 -0.13 -19.45 -9.40
N LEU A 57 -1.28 -18.79 -9.36
CA LEU A 57 -2.14 -18.74 -8.19
C LEU A 57 -2.72 -20.11 -7.83
N ALA A 58 -3.02 -20.96 -8.82
CA ALA A 58 -3.51 -22.32 -8.58
C ALA A 58 -2.46 -23.26 -7.98
N LEU A 59 -1.16 -22.96 -8.13
CA LEU A 59 -0.07 -23.72 -7.52
C LEU A 59 0.12 -23.37 -6.03
N GLU A 60 -0.19 -22.14 -5.65
CA GLU A 60 0.07 -21.63 -4.29
C GLU A 60 -1.15 -21.60 -3.37
N PHE A 61 -2.35 -21.41 -3.92
CA PHE A 61 -3.54 -21.10 -3.13
C PHE A 61 -4.69 -22.06 -3.43
N ALA A 62 -5.42 -22.46 -2.38
CA ALA A 62 -6.63 -23.24 -2.58
C ALA A 62 -7.74 -22.36 -3.17
N ALA A 63 -8.48 -22.88 -4.16
CA ALA A 63 -9.53 -22.12 -4.86
C ALA A 63 -10.58 -21.48 -3.93
N LYS A 64 -10.85 -22.10 -2.77
CA LYS A 64 -11.81 -21.58 -1.78
C LYS A 64 -11.30 -20.34 -1.03
N GLU A 65 -9.98 -20.17 -0.91
CA GLU A 65 -9.36 -19.08 -0.15
C GLU A 65 -9.35 -17.76 -0.94
N LEU A 66 -9.41 -17.86 -2.27
CA LEU A 66 -9.27 -16.70 -3.17
C LEU A 66 -10.59 -16.27 -3.83
N LYS A 67 -11.76 -16.61 -3.26
CA LYS A 67 -13.04 -16.23 -3.87
C LYS A 67 -13.16 -14.72 -4.10
N ARG A 68 -12.87 -13.90 -3.07
CA ARG A 68 -12.91 -12.43 -3.15
C ARG A 68 -11.79 -11.89 -4.04
N PHE A 69 -10.60 -12.47 -3.96
CA PHE A 69 -9.47 -12.11 -4.83
C PHE A 69 -9.78 -12.34 -6.32
N ARG A 70 -10.46 -13.43 -6.68
CA ARG A 70 -10.90 -13.67 -8.07
C ARG A 70 -11.87 -12.60 -8.55
N LEU A 71 -12.85 -12.23 -7.71
CA LEU A 71 -13.77 -11.13 -8.01
C LEU A 71 -13.02 -9.80 -8.21
N PHE A 72 -12.03 -9.53 -7.36
CA PHE A 72 -11.15 -8.37 -7.51
C PHE A 72 -10.40 -8.38 -8.87
N VAL A 73 -9.84 -9.52 -9.27
CA VAL A 73 -9.17 -9.69 -10.57
C VAL A 73 -10.15 -9.50 -11.74
N GLU A 74 -11.35 -10.08 -11.67
CA GLU A 74 -12.41 -9.88 -12.67
C GLU A 74 -12.74 -8.39 -12.84
N MET A 75 -12.86 -7.66 -11.73
CA MET A 75 -13.15 -6.22 -11.75
C MET A 75 -11.98 -5.39 -12.29
N GLN A 76 -10.73 -5.72 -11.92
CA GLN A 76 -9.55 -5.05 -12.48
C GLN A 76 -9.43 -5.23 -14.00
N ARG A 77 -9.86 -6.39 -14.51
CA ARG A 77 -9.85 -6.71 -15.95
C ARG A 77 -11.06 -6.17 -16.71
N GLY A 78 -11.97 -5.46 -16.04
CA GLY A 78 -13.22 -4.98 -16.64
C GLY A 78 -14.21 -6.08 -17.02
N LEU A 79 -13.99 -7.32 -16.57
CA LEU A 79 -14.91 -8.45 -16.79
C LEU A 79 -16.15 -8.36 -15.90
N ARG A 80 -16.07 -7.55 -14.84
CA ARG A 80 -17.16 -7.31 -13.89
C ARG A 80 -17.16 -5.86 -13.42
N GLU A 81 -18.33 -5.24 -13.35
CA GLU A 81 -18.46 -3.89 -12.80
C GLU A 81 -18.38 -3.89 -11.26
N VAL A 82 -17.85 -2.81 -10.70
CA VAL A 82 -17.94 -2.52 -9.26
C VAL A 82 -19.40 -2.28 -8.90
N PRO A 83 -19.93 -2.89 -7.83
CA PRO A 83 -21.32 -2.68 -7.40
C PRO A 83 -21.64 -1.18 -7.20
N LYS A 84 -22.77 -0.72 -7.75
CA LYS A 84 -23.11 0.72 -7.78
C LYS A 84 -23.34 1.31 -6.39
N ASP A 85 -23.81 0.51 -5.45
CA ASP A 85 -24.03 0.84 -4.05
C ASP A 85 -22.76 1.32 -3.34
N VAL A 86 -21.58 0.85 -3.76
CA VAL A 86 -20.27 1.32 -3.26
C VAL A 86 -20.11 2.84 -3.46
N TYR A 87 -20.68 3.40 -4.53
CA TYR A 87 -20.58 4.83 -4.86
C TYR A 87 -21.75 5.66 -4.32
N VAL A 88 -22.77 5.01 -3.73
CA VAL A 88 -23.92 5.69 -3.11
C VAL A 88 -23.59 6.10 -1.68
N GLU A 89 -22.60 5.45 -1.06
CA GLU A 89 -22.12 5.82 0.27
C GLU A 89 -21.59 7.26 0.28
N PRO A 90 -22.08 8.12 1.19
CA PRO A 90 -21.67 9.52 1.23
C PRO A 90 -20.14 9.67 1.28
N TYR A 91 -19.63 10.62 0.49
CA TYR A 91 -18.22 10.98 0.42
C TYR A 91 -17.28 9.92 -0.20
N ARG A 92 -17.75 8.76 -0.66
CA ARG A 92 -16.90 7.85 -1.44
C ARG A 92 -16.77 8.30 -2.89
N GLY A 93 -15.56 8.17 -3.42
CA GLY A 93 -15.24 8.53 -4.81
C GLY A 93 -15.11 7.33 -5.74
N LYS A 94 -14.69 7.61 -6.97
CA LYS A 94 -14.41 6.57 -7.98
C LYS A 94 -13.18 5.76 -7.55
N MET A 95 -13.32 4.44 -7.52
CA MET A 95 -12.22 3.52 -7.25
C MET A 95 -11.70 2.94 -8.57
N HIS A 96 -10.37 2.94 -8.74
CA HIS A 96 -9.71 2.23 -9.83
C HIS A 96 -9.29 0.81 -9.42
N SER A 97 -9.29 0.52 -8.11
CA SER A 97 -8.96 -0.78 -7.53
C SER A 97 -9.91 -1.05 -6.36
N TYR A 98 -10.86 -1.98 -6.55
CA TYR A 98 -11.87 -2.31 -5.55
C TYR A 98 -11.83 -3.80 -5.20
N PHE A 99 -11.54 -4.09 -3.93
CA PHE A 99 -11.60 -5.41 -3.36
C PHE A 99 -12.90 -5.61 -2.58
N PRO A 100 -13.71 -6.63 -2.91
CA PRO A 100 -15.06 -6.75 -2.38
C PRO A 100 -15.10 -7.19 -0.90
N GLY A 101 -16.09 -6.68 -0.17
CA GLY A 101 -16.40 -7.11 1.19
C GLY A 101 -15.42 -6.62 2.26
N LEU A 102 -14.66 -5.55 1.98
CA LEU A 102 -13.91 -4.83 3.00
C LEU A 102 -14.83 -3.82 3.69
N THR A 103 -14.75 -3.74 5.01
CA THR A 103 -15.47 -2.73 5.80
C THR A 103 -15.04 -1.33 5.38
N ALA A 104 -15.99 -0.40 5.36
CA ALA A 104 -15.81 0.97 4.89
C ALA A 104 -16.12 1.94 6.03
N GLN A 105 -15.13 2.73 6.45
CA GLN A 105 -15.36 3.84 7.38
C GLN A 105 -14.27 4.90 7.24
N PRO A 106 -14.59 6.19 7.42
CA PRO A 106 -13.65 7.28 7.17
C PRO A 106 -12.46 7.25 8.14
N PHE A 107 -12.71 7.06 9.42
CA PHE A 107 -11.69 6.93 10.46
C PHE A 107 -11.78 5.59 11.18
N TRP A 108 -10.64 5.15 11.68
CA TRP A 108 -10.51 3.97 12.53
C TRP A 108 -9.86 4.36 13.85
N GLU A 109 -10.22 3.65 14.92
CA GLU A 109 -9.62 3.92 16.22
C GLU A 109 -8.28 3.20 16.34
N ALA A 110 -7.26 3.91 16.82
CA ALA A 110 -5.90 3.38 16.97
C ALA A 110 -5.86 2.11 17.85
N ASP A 111 -6.79 1.99 18.79
CA ASP A 111 -6.94 0.83 19.67
C ASP A 111 -7.28 -0.47 18.94
N GLU A 112 -7.81 -0.39 17.72
CA GLU A 112 -8.09 -1.56 16.87
C GLU A 112 -6.81 -2.20 16.32
N PHE A 113 -5.66 -1.52 16.44
CA PHE A 113 -4.38 -1.94 15.86
C PHE A 113 -3.29 -1.97 16.94
N PRO A 114 -2.98 -3.15 17.52
CA PRO A 114 -1.99 -3.27 18.60
C PRO A 114 -0.61 -2.66 18.27
N TRP A 115 -0.15 -2.81 17.02
CA TRP A 115 1.12 -2.26 16.55
C TRP A 115 1.13 -0.72 16.53
N ILE A 116 -0.04 -0.04 16.46
CA ILE A 116 -0.11 1.42 16.57
C ILE A 116 0.23 1.87 17.99
N LYS A 117 -0.20 1.11 19.02
CA LYS A 117 0.17 1.42 20.42
C LYS A 117 1.68 1.34 20.62
N GLU A 118 2.33 0.35 20.01
CA GLU A 118 3.78 0.23 20.04
C GLU A 118 4.45 1.38 19.30
N LEU A 119 3.90 1.79 18.16
CA LEU A 119 4.36 2.94 17.37
C LEU A 119 4.25 4.25 18.18
N GLU A 120 3.10 4.52 18.80
CA GLU A 120 2.89 5.69 19.67
C GLU A 120 3.83 5.66 20.89
N SER A 121 4.05 4.50 21.50
CA SER A 121 4.96 4.34 22.65
C SER A 121 6.42 4.59 22.26
N ALA A 122 6.79 4.27 21.02
CA ALA A 122 8.13 4.51 20.47
C ALA A 122 8.34 5.94 19.94
N TYR A 123 7.31 6.79 19.96
CA TYR A 123 7.34 8.15 19.42
C TYR A 123 8.58 8.96 19.78
N PRO A 124 9.05 9.03 21.05
CA PRO A 124 10.23 9.85 21.38
C PRO A 124 11.47 9.45 20.57
N LYS A 125 11.70 8.14 20.39
CA LYS A 125 12.83 7.62 19.60
C LYS A 125 12.63 7.86 18.12
N ILE A 126 11.41 7.67 17.60
CA ILE A 126 11.10 7.94 16.19
C ILE A 126 11.35 9.41 15.86
N ARG A 127 11.00 10.33 16.77
CA ARG A 127 11.28 11.76 16.62
C ARG A 127 12.78 12.05 16.60
N GLU A 128 13.57 11.44 17.48
CA GLU A 128 15.03 11.57 17.49
C GLU A 128 15.65 11.05 16.18
N GLU A 129 15.22 9.87 15.71
CA GLU A 129 15.66 9.27 14.44
C GLU A 129 15.32 10.17 13.25
N TYR A 130 14.13 10.78 13.27
CA TYR A 130 13.74 11.73 12.24
C TYR A 130 14.62 12.99 12.22
N LEU A 131 14.94 13.55 13.39
CA LEU A 131 15.85 14.71 13.48
C LEU A 131 17.25 14.34 12.99
N ALA A 132 17.75 13.15 13.34
CA ALA A 132 19.04 12.65 12.86
C ALA A 132 19.09 12.52 11.32
N LEU A 133 17.99 12.10 10.68
CA LEU A 133 17.89 12.09 9.21
C LEU A 133 18.03 13.50 8.61
N LEU A 134 17.36 14.49 9.20
CA LEU A 134 17.43 15.89 8.75
C LEU A 134 18.83 16.48 8.89
N GLU A 135 19.50 16.19 10.01
CA GLU A 135 20.89 16.58 10.29
C GLU A 135 21.87 15.91 9.31
N ALA A 136 21.65 14.64 8.98
CA ALA A 136 22.40 13.90 7.95
C ALA A 136 22.14 14.38 6.51
N GLY A 137 21.37 15.46 6.33
CA GLY A 137 21.15 16.10 5.05
C GLY A 137 20.04 15.47 4.20
N GLN A 138 19.25 14.53 4.75
CA GLN A 138 18.09 13.99 4.03
C GLN A 138 17.05 15.10 3.80
N ARG A 139 16.42 15.09 2.64
CA ARG A 139 15.46 16.12 2.21
C ARG A 139 14.16 15.49 1.76
N HIS A 140 13.08 16.24 1.97
CA HIS A 140 11.77 15.85 1.48
C HIS A 140 11.68 16.22 0.01
N ASP A 141 11.30 15.25 -0.81
CA ASP A 141 11.11 15.47 -2.24
C ASP A 141 9.62 15.49 -2.57
N SER A 142 9.25 16.31 -3.54
CA SER A 142 7.89 16.30 -4.09
C SER A 142 7.69 15.02 -4.90
N VAL A 143 6.77 14.16 -4.47
CA VAL A 143 6.52 12.86 -5.13
C VAL A 143 5.72 12.99 -6.44
N THR A 144 5.01 14.10 -6.66
CA THR A 144 4.15 14.39 -7.83
C THR A 144 4.07 15.90 -8.10
N GLY A 145 3.50 16.32 -9.24
CA GLY A 145 3.26 17.74 -9.55
C GLY A 145 2.26 18.43 -8.61
N ILE A 146 1.23 17.71 -8.14
CA ILE A 146 0.21 18.20 -7.19
C ILE A 146 0.84 18.57 -5.83
N ASN A 147 1.96 17.95 -5.50
CA ASN A 147 2.67 18.16 -4.24
C ASN A 147 3.37 19.52 -4.15
N TYR A 148 3.80 20.08 -5.29
CA TYR A 148 4.47 21.38 -5.32
C TYR A 148 3.54 22.53 -4.95
N GLU A 149 2.33 22.53 -5.51
CA GLU A 149 1.34 23.60 -5.27
C GLU A 149 0.66 23.46 -3.91
N SER A 150 0.52 22.23 -3.41
CA SER A 150 -0.08 21.95 -2.09
C SER A 150 0.87 22.17 -0.92
N GLY A 151 2.17 22.44 -1.15
CA GLY A 151 3.17 22.59 -0.08
C GLY A 151 3.54 21.27 0.62
N TRP A 152 3.23 20.14 0.00
CA TRP A 152 3.48 18.80 0.51
C TRP A 152 4.78 18.22 -0.07
N SER A 153 5.52 17.47 0.73
CA SER A 153 6.72 16.74 0.28
C SER A 153 6.97 15.53 1.18
N SER A 154 7.60 14.48 0.66
CA SER A 154 7.83 13.23 1.38
C SER A 154 9.30 12.83 1.35
N LEU A 155 9.82 12.42 2.50
CA LEU A 155 11.05 11.66 2.63
C LEU A 155 10.66 10.18 2.68
N GLN A 156 10.86 9.45 1.58
CA GLN A 156 10.42 8.07 1.46
C GLN A 156 11.47 7.09 2.00
N LEU A 157 11.04 6.21 2.90
CA LEU A 157 11.89 5.16 3.48
C LEU A 157 11.63 3.82 2.81
N TRP A 158 10.36 3.51 2.51
CA TRP A 158 9.93 2.32 1.78
C TRP A 158 9.10 2.70 0.56
N ARG A 159 9.29 1.94 -0.52
CA ARG A 159 8.50 1.99 -1.75
C ARG A 159 8.27 0.57 -2.26
N ASN A 160 7.07 0.29 -2.78
CA ASN A 160 6.72 -1.04 -3.30
C ASN A 160 7.00 -2.20 -2.31
N GLY A 161 6.80 -1.97 -1.00
CA GLY A 161 7.06 -2.97 0.03
C GLY A 161 8.53 -3.27 0.32
N ARG A 162 9.47 -2.49 -0.24
CA ARG A 162 10.92 -2.64 -0.04
C ARG A 162 11.54 -1.32 0.44
N PRO A 163 12.66 -1.35 1.20
CA PRO A 163 13.40 -0.13 1.51
C PRO A 163 13.83 0.58 0.22
N VAL A 164 13.85 1.91 0.23
CA VAL A 164 14.42 2.68 -0.88
C VAL A 164 15.93 2.44 -0.93
N ASP A 165 16.45 2.12 -2.13
CA ASP A 165 17.86 1.84 -2.33
C ASP A 165 18.74 3.02 -1.87
N GLY A 166 19.75 2.72 -1.05
CA GLY A 166 20.67 3.73 -0.53
C GLY A 166 20.12 4.61 0.60
N PHE A 167 18.86 4.42 1.03
CA PHE A 167 18.33 5.15 2.18
C PHE A 167 19.09 4.77 3.46
N PRO A 168 19.52 5.75 4.29
CA PRO A 168 20.34 5.48 5.48
C PRO A 168 19.51 4.91 6.64
N LEU A 169 18.92 3.73 6.45
CA LEU A 169 18.01 3.10 7.42
C LEU A 169 18.67 2.82 8.78
N TYR A 170 20.01 2.70 8.82
CA TYR A 170 20.78 2.58 10.04
C TYR A 170 20.63 3.78 11.00
N LEU A 171 20.17 4.94 10.50
CA LEU A 171 19.81 6.11 11.33
C LEU A 171 18.42 5.99 11.97
N CYS A 172 17.61 5.01 11.58
CA CYS A 172 16.27 4.77 12.10
C CYS A 172 16.07 3.34 12.63
N PRO A 173 16.91 2.85 13.57
CA PRO A 173 16.88 1.46 14.01
C PRO A 173 15.58 1.07 14.72
N THR A 174 14.95 1.98 15.46
CA THR A 174 13.67 1.74 16.15
C THR A 174 12.55 1.62 15.14
N LEU A 175 12.47 2.56 14.20
CA LEU A 175 11.47 2.52 13.14
C LEU A 175 11.65 1.27 12.26
N ALA A 176 12.88 0.95 11.85
CA ALA A 176 13.18 -0.25 11.06
C ALA A 176 12.64 -1.53 11.73
N ARG A 177 12.93 -1.70 13.03
CA ARG A 177 12.43 -2.85 13.81
C ARG A 177 10.91 -2.88 13.92
N LEU A 178 10.26 -1.72 14.10
CA LEU A 178 8.79 -1.66 14.20
C LEU A 178 8.13 -2.06 12.88
N LEU A 179 8.70 -1.64 11.75
CA LEU A 179 8.18 -1.96 10.42
C LEU A 179 8.16 -3.46 10.12
N GLU A 180 9.02 -4.27 10.75
CA GLU A 180 8.98 -5.73 10.62
C GLU A 180 7.67 -6.34 11.16
N SER A 181 7.00 -5.66 12.10
CA SER A 181 5.75 -6.11 12.71
C SER A 181 4.49 -5.56 12.03
N ILE A 182 4.65 -4.52 11.21
CA ILE A 182 3.54 -3.79 10.59
C ILE A 182 3.22 -4.44 9.25
N PRO A 183 1.93 -4.69 8.93
CA PRO A 183 1.53 -5.25 7.63
C PRO A 183 1.57 -4.18 6.53
N VAL A 184 2.76 -3.64 6.25
CA VAL A 184 2.99 -2.60 5.22
C VAL A 184 2.59 -3.12 3.84
N ALA A 185 1.93 -2.27 3.04
CA ALA A 185 1.42 -2.65 1.72
C ALA A 185 2.33 -2.20 0.55
N GLN A 186 2.19 -2.84 -0.61
CA GLN A 186 3.19 -2.84 -1.69
C GLN A 186 3.13 -1.70 -2.73
N ARG A 187 2.78 -0.46 -2.38
CA ARG A 187 2.79 0.62 -3.41
C ARG A 187 3.50 1.90 -2.99
N ILE A 188 3.18 2.44 -1.83
CA ILE A 188 3.87 3.60 -1.27
C ILE A 188 3.95 3.35 0.23
N CYS A 189 4.62 4.23 0.95
CA CYS A 189 4.19 4.62 2.29
C CYS A 189 4.76 3.79 3.42
N VAL A 190 6.09 3.87 3.54
CA VAL A 190 6.63 4.42 4.78
C VAL A 190 7.43 5.67 4.43
N GLY A 191 7.08 6.79 5.03
CA GLY A 191 7.77 8.05 4.77
C GLY A 191 7.47 9.10 5.80
N PHE A 192 8.37 10.06 5.96
CA PHE A 192 8.05 11.29 6.68
C PHE A 192 7.45 12.28 5.69
N ASN A 193 6.21 12.68 5.93
CA ASN A 193 5.53 13.68 5.11
C ASN A 193 5.57 15.03 5.82
N ARG A 194 5.95 16.04 5.05
CA ARG A 194 5.99 17.44 5.48
C ARG A 194 4.92 18.23 4.77
N GLN A 195 4.22 19.06 5.54
CA GLN A 195 3.31 20.08 5.07
C GLN A 195 3.87 21.46 5.44
N LYS A 196 4.04 22.34 4.45
CA LYS A 196 4.51 23.72 4.66
C LYS A 196 3.49 24.57 5.46
N PRO A 197 3.92 25.72 6.00
CA PRO A 197 3.02 26.73 6.55
C PRO A 197 1.93 27.14 5.56
N HIS A 198 0.73 27.46 6.07
CA HIS A 198 -0.40 27.99 5.30
C HIS A 198 -0.73 27.19 4.01
N SER A 199 -0.62 25.87 4.07
CA SER A 199 -0.74 25.01 2.89
C SER A 199 -1.49 23.72 3.19
N GLY A 200 -2.00 23.07 2.15
CA GLY A 200 -2.81 21.88 2.30
C GLY A 200 -3.03 21.12 1.00
N ILE A 201 -3.33 19.83 1.13
CA ILE A 201 -3.72 19.00 0.00
C ILE A 201 -5.23 19.18 -0.23
N PRO A 202 -5.66 19.60 -1.44
CA PRO A 202 -7.07 19.85 -1.73
C PRO A 202 -7.90 18.57 -1.68
N LEU A 203 -9.22 18.71 -1.69
CA LEU A 203 -10.16 17.59 -1.65
C LEU A 203 -9.93 16.60 -2.78
N HIS A 204 -9.63 15.36 -2.42
CA HIS A 204 -9.38 14.25 -3.36
C HIS A 204 -9.84 12.92 -2.76
N VAL A 205 -9.73 11.85 -3.56
CA VAL A 205 -10.02 10.47 -3.16
C VAL A 205 -8.93 9.58 -3.74
N ASP A 206 -8.46 8.64 -2.93
CA ASP A 206 -7.61 7.57 -3.40
C ASP A 206 -8.48 6.40 -3.85
N GLY A 207 -8.32 5.98 -5.10
CA GLY A 207 -9.20 4.97 -5.68
C GLY A 207 -8.85 3.51 -5.34
N ASN A 208 -8.28 3.22 -4.16
CA ASN A 208 -7.81 1.87 -3.81
C ASN A 208 -8.15 1.48 -2.36
N ASN A 209 -9.11 0.57 -2.16
CA ASN A 209 -9.57 0.15 -0.83
C ASN A 209 -8.78 -1.00 -0.19
N LEU A 210 -7.70 -1.44 -0.83
CA LEU A 210 -6.85 -2.53 -0.31
C LEU A 210 -6.07 -2.16 0.95
N MET A 211 -5.90 -0.85 1.20
CA MET A 211 -5.03 -0.31 2.22
C MET A 211 -5.77 0.70 3.08
N LEU A 212 -5.30 0.84 4.30
CA LEU A 212 -5.61 1.97 5.18
C LEU A 212 -4.32 2.77 5.38
N THR A 213 -4.48 4.04 5.73
CA THR A 213 -3.37 4.94 6.01
C THR A 213 -3.34 5.27 7.48
N THR A 214 -2.15 5.24 8.09
CA THR A 214 -1.90 5.85 9.40
C THR A 214 -0.91 7.00 9.29
N GLN A 215 -1.14 8.05 10.06
CA GLN A 215 -0.22 9.18 10.20
C GLN A 215 0.05 9.46 11.69
N LEU A 216 1.28 9.19 12.14
CA LEU A 216 1.75 9.56 13.47
C LEU A 216 2.29 11.00 13.45
N GLY A 217 1.82 11.85 14.36
CA GLY A 217 2.37 13.21 14.52
C GLY A 217 3.80 13.21 15.02
N VAL A 218 4.77 13.65 14.20
CA VAL A 218 6.20 13.67 14.57
C VAL A 218 6.60 15.03 15.11
N LEU A 219 6.47 16.06 14.27
CA LEU A 219 6.61 17.47 14.65
C LEU A 219 5.31 18.17 14.26
N VAL A 220 4.44 18.41 15.24
CA VAL A 220 3.13 19.02 15.00
C VAL A 220 3.11 20.40 15.68
N PRO A 221 2.93 21.48 14.91
CA PRO A 221 2.78 22.82 15.47
C PRO A 221 1.62 22.90 16.46
N THR A 222 1.84 23.60 17.57
CA THR A 222 0.80 23.89 18.58
C THR A 222 0.34 25.32 18.38
N SER A 223 -0.91 25.61 18.71
CA SER A 223 -1.44 26.98 18.74
C SER A 223 -0.66 27.88 19.70
N GLU A 224 -0.73 29.20 19.50
CA GLU A 224 -0.06 30.19 20.34
C GLU A 224 -0.47 30.11 21.83
N ASP A 225 -1.72 29.71 22.10
CA ASP A 225 -2.23 29.50 23.46
C ASP A 225 -1.81 28.16 24.09
N GLY A 226 -1.07 27.32 23.35
CA GLY A 226 -0.58 26.01 23.78
C GLY A 226 -1.66 24.95 23.97
N GLY A 227 -2.93 25.27 23.68
CA GLY A 227 -4.09 24.46 24.06
C GLY A 227 -4.60 23.52 22.97
N HIS A 228 -4.22 23.71 21.71
CA HIS A 228 -4.73 22.89 20.61
C HIS A 228 -3.73 22.75 19.44
N TYR A 229 -4.01 21.79 18.54
CA TYR A 229 -3.20 21.53 17.35
C TYR A 229 -4.00 21.93 16.11
N PRO A 230 -3.70 23.06 15.48
CA PRO A 230 -4.59 23.63 14.46
C PRO A 230 -4.48 22.93 13.10
N ALA A 231 -3.42 22.15 12.84
CA ALA A 231 -3.32 21.34 11.63
C ALA A 231 -4.32 20.18 11.64
N TRP A 232 -5.08 20.02 10.56
CA TRP A 232 -6.19 19.07 10.48
C TRP A 232 -6.27 18.28 9.17
N ILE A 233 -6.91 17.12 9.26
CA ILE A 233 -7.37 16.30 8.14
C ILE A 233 -8.89 16.12 8.24
N ARG A 234 -9.58 16.29 7.12
CA ARG A 234 -11.00 15.94 6.99
C ARG A 234 -11.10 14.69 6.13
N VAL A 235 -11.84 13.69 6.59
CA VAL A 235 -12.14 12.46 5.86
C VAL A 235 -13.65 12.23 5.94
N GLY A 236 -14.31 12.26 4.79
CA GLY A 236 -15.76 12.34 4.73
C GLY A 236 -16.30 13.59 5.43
N ALA A 237 -17.20 13.38 6.39
CA ALA A 237 -17.80 14.44 7.20
C ALA A 237 -16.98 14.79 8.45
N GLU A 238 -16.03 13.93 8.86
CA GLU A 238 -15.29 14.08 10.11
C GLU A 238 -14.00 14.86 9.90
N LYS A 239 -13.66 15.73 10.84
CA LYS A 239 -12.39 16.46 10.89
C LYS A 239 -11.63 16.07 12.16
N ARG A 240 -10.38 15.62 12.02
CA ARG A 240 -9.47 15.30 13.13
C ARG A 240 -8.18 16.11 13.01
N HIS A 241 -7.53 16.33 14.16
CA HIS A 241 -6.33 17.13 14.28
C HIS A 241 -5.15 16.23 14.63
N TRP A 242 -3.99 16.45 13.99
CA TRP A 242 -2.78 15.72 14.38
C TRP A 242 -2.31 16.17 15.76
N GLN A 243 -1.73 15.27 16.52
CA GLN A 243 -1.11 15.57 17.81
C GLN A 243 0.26 14.90 17.88
N PRO A 244 1.26 15.51 18.55
CA PRO A 244 2.55 14.88 18.77
C PRO A 244 2.40 13.49 19.42
N GLY A 245 2.99 12.47 18.79
CA GLY A 245 2.98 11.10 19.28
C GLY A 245 1.65 10.37 19.18
N ARG A 246 0.62 10.95 18.54
CA ARG A 246 -0.66 10.28 18.28
C ARG A 246 -0.85 9.94 16.81
N ALA A 247 -1.40 8.76 16.56
CA ALA A 247 -1.69 8.26 15.23
C ALA A 247 -3.15 8.53 14.85
N LEU A 248 -3.36 8.99 13.62
CA LEU A 248 -4.67 9.00 12.97
C LEU A 248 -4.71 7.87 11.95
N VAL A 249 -5.78 7.07 11.94
CA VAL A 249 -6.00 6.00 10.96
C VAL A 249 -7.24 6.29 10.15
N TYR A 250 -7.12 6.25 8.83
CA TYR A 250 -8.23 6.61 7.94
C TYR A 250 -8.19 5.83 6.62
N ASP A 251 -9.37 5.75 5.99
CA ASP A 251 -9.58 5.15 4.68
C ASP A 251 -9.56 6.27 3.62
N THR A 252 -8.52 6.29 2.79
CA THR A 252 -8.33 7.31 1.75
C THR A 252 -9.32 7.18 0.58
N THR A 253 -10.15 6.15 0.55
CA THR A 253 -11.22 6.00 -0.44
C THR A 253 -12.43 6.91 -0.19
N PHE A 254 -12.49 7.49 1.00
CA PHE A 254 -13.37 8.61 1.29
C PHE A 254 -12.72 9.92 0.85
N GLN A 255 -13.53 10.89 0.45
CA GLN A 255 -13.08 12.23 0.13
C GLN A 255 -12.35 12.81 1.32
N HIS A 256 -11.12 13.26 1.10
CA HIS A 256 -10.29 13.81 2.14
C HIS A 256 -9.46 15.00 1.67
N GLU A 257 -9.17 15.88 2.62
CA GLU A 257 -8.34 17.06 2.42
C GLU A 257 -7.57 17.37 3.70
N THR A 258 -6.46 18.09 3.57
CA THR A 258 -5.63 18.47 4.71
C THR A 258 -5.32 19.95 4.67
N PHE A 259 -5.10 20.55 5.84
CA PHE A 259 -4.64 21.93 5.90
C PHE A 259 -3.76 22.15 7.12
N ASN A 260 -2.66 22.88 6.90
CA ASN A 260 -1.76 23.38 7.93
C ASN A 260 -1.89 24.92 7.98
N PRO A 261 -2.66 25.47 8.94
CA PRO A 261 -2.87 26.91 9.08
C PRO A 261 -1.75 27.62 9.86
N THR A 262 -0.70 26.92 10.29
CA THR A 262 0.35 27.49 11.15
C THR A 262 1.48 28.14 10.37
N ASP A 263 2.28 28.94 11.06
CA ASP A 263 3.53 29.51 10.55
C ASP A 263 4.69 28.50 10.53
N ASP A 264 4.55 27.37 11.24
CA ASP A 264 5.51 26.28 11.27
C ASP A 264 5.15 25.12 10.33
N GLU A 265 6.15 24.33 9.95
CA GLU A 265 5.96 23.08 9.19
C GLU A 265 5.36 21.97 10.06
N ARG A 266 4.47 21.16 9.47
CA ARG A 266 3.92 19.95 10.11
C ARG A 266 4.54 18.70 9.49
N HIS A 267 5.04 17.80 10.34
CA HIS A 267 5.70 16.56 9.95
C HIS A 267 5.00 15.35 10.56
N VAL A 268 4.67 14.36 9.73
CA VAL A 268 4.05 13.10 10.16
C VAL A 268 4.82 11.91 9.61
N LEU A 269 4.86 10.82 10.37
CA LEU A 269 5.26 9.52 9.85
C LEU A 269 4.02 8.88 9.22
N HIS A 270 4.06 8.72 7.92
CA HIS A 270 2.99 8.15 7.11
C HIS A 270 3.30 6.68 6.84
N ILE A 271 2.31 5.81 7.08
CA ILE A 271 2.40 4.37 6.79
C ILE A 271 1.11 3.90 6.12
N ASP A 272 1.20 3.30 4.92
CA ASP A 272 0.08 2.56 4.34
C ASP A 272 0.22 1.08 4.67
N PHE A 273 -0.85 0.49 5.16
CA PHE A 273 -0.88 -0.89 5.61
C PHE A 273 -2.11 -1.61 5.09
N TRP A 274 -2.02 -2.94 4.99
CA TRP A 274 -3.10 -3.78 4.49
C TRP A 274 -4.38 -3.60 5.30
N HIS A 275 -5.52 -3.50 4.60
CA HIS A 275 -6.83 -3.46 5.23
C HIS A 275 -7.03 -4.65 6.16
N LYS A 276 -7.56 -4.42 7.38
CA LYS A 276 -7.63 -5.45 8.43
C LYS A 276 -8.47 -6.68 8.02
N ASP A 277 -9.51 -6.46 7.22
CA ASP A 277 -10.41 -7.51 6.70
C ASP A 277 -9.82 -8.34 5.53
N LEU A 278 -8.60 -8.04 5.09
CA LEU A 278 -7.87 -8.91 4.17
C LEU A 278 -7.23 -10.06 4.95
N THR A 279 -7.50 -11.28 4.51
CA THR A 279 -6.84 -12.48 5.03
C THR A 279 -5.37 -12.53 4.61
N ALA A 280 -4.55 -13.28 5.34
CA ALA A 280 -3.15 -13.49 4.98
C ALA A 280 -2.98 -14.13 3.58
N ALA A 281 -3.91 -15.00 3.16
CA ALA A 281 -3.89 -15.58 1.82
C ALA A 281 -4.19 -14.54 0.74
N GLU A 282 -5.18 -13.66 0.96
CA GLU A 282 -5.50 -12.58 0.01
C GLU A 282 -4.36 -11.58 -0.10
N ARG A 283 -3.74 -11.16 1.01
CA ARG A 283 -2.56 -10.27 1.00
C ARG A 283 -1.44 -10.87 0.16
N ARG A 284 -1.05 -12.12 0.45
CA ARG A 284 -0.01 -12.82 -0.34
C ARG A 284 -0.36 -12.94 -1.81
N ALA A 285 -1.63 -13.21 -2.16
CA ALA A 285 -2.05 -13.31 -3.55
C ALA A 285 -1.96 -11.95 -4.29
N ILE A 286 -2.30 -10.85 -3.61
CA ILE A 286 -2.17 -9.49 -4.16
C ILE A 286 -0.68 -9.13 -4.34
N GLU A 287 0.15 -9.41 -3.33
CA GLU A 287 1.60 -9.20 -3.38
C GLU A 287 2.23 -9.98 -4.54
N ARG A 288 1.83 -11.24 -4.71
CA ARG A 288 2.27 -12.10 -5.80
C ARG A 288 1.82 -11.55 -7.16
N LEU A 289 0.58 -11.08 -7.27
CA LEU A 289 0.07 -10.43 -8.49
C LEU A 289 0.91 -9.23 -8.89
N TYR A 290 1.19 -8.31 -7.96
CA TYR A 290 1.98 -7.12 -8.27
C TYR A 290 3.43 -7.45 -8.62
N THR A 291 4.08 -8.30 -7.82
CA THR A 291 5.47 -8.71 -8.05
C THR A 291 5.64 -9.40 -9.40
N LEU A 292 4.76 -10.37 -9.72
CA LEU A 292 4.85 -11.09 -10.98
C LEU A 292 4.49 -10.20 -12.18
N ARG A 293 3.59 -9.23 -12.01
CA ARG A 293 3.28 -8.26 -13.08
C ARG A 293 4.47 -7.38 -13.40
N GLU A 294 5.13 -6.83 -12.38
CA GLU A 294 6.34 -6.03 -12.53
C GLU A 294 7.43 -6.82 -13.28
N MET A 295 7.78 -8.00 -12.77
CA MET A 295 8.78 -8.88 -13.41
C MET A 295 8.41 -9.27 -14.84
N PHE A 296 7.13 -9.52 -15.12
CA PHE A 296 6.66 -9.89 -16.45
C PHE A 296 6.80 -8.73 -17.43
N LEU A 297 6.38 -7.52 -17.04
CA LEU A 297 6.46 -6.33 -17.88
C LEU A 297 7.91 -5.93 -18.15
N GLU A 298 8.77 -5.88 -17.12
CA GLU A 298 10.20 -5.62 -17.27
C GLU A 298 10.84 -6.58 -18.27
N ALA A 299 10.57 -7.89 -18.12
CA ALA A 299 11.14 -8.89 -19.00
C ALA A 299 10.59 -8.83 -20.44
N VAL A 300 9.35 -8.34 -20.64
CA VAL A 300 8.78 -8.11 -21.97
C VAL A 300 9.40 -6.89 -22.63
N ASP A 301 9.63 -5.81 -21.88
CA ASP A 301 10.17 -4.53 -22.36
C ASP A 301 11.66 -4.56 -22.71
N GLU A 302 12.44 -5.54 -22.20
CA GLU A 302 13.83 -5.79 -22.61
C GLU A 302 13.94 -6.33 -24.07
N ILE A 303 13.48 -5.57 -25.07
CA ILE A 303 13.61 -5.86 -26.52
C ILE A 303 14.45 -4.78 -27.19
#